data_AF-A0A5S9WKH5-F1
#
_entry.id   AF-A0A5S9WKH5-F1
#
_cell.length_a   1.000
_cell.length_b   1.000
_cell.length_c   1.000
_cell.angle_alpha   90.00
_cell.angle_beta   90.00
_cell.angle_gamma   90.00
#
_symmetry.space_group_name_H-M   'P 1'
#
loop_
_entity.id
_entity.type
_entity.pdbx_description
1 polymer ?
#
loop_
_entity_poly.entity_id
_entity_poly.type
_entity_poly.pdbx_seq_one_letter_code
_entity_poly.pdbx_strand_id
1 'polypeptide(L)'
;MLLIPISSSSSSSISPPPNSYPSNHHSLFFSNLTFPIQHGSRKLKTLRLRANFWESIRSGFVKNNNSTQLVEPPSIVNDEEEETEPLLPVEFTLVERNLEDGLVEEIIFSSGGEIDVYDLQGLCDKVGWPRRPLVKLAAALKNSYMVATLHSVMKSSSDSDSSEGGDGEKQQEKKLIGMARATSDHAFNATIWDVLVDPEYQGQGLGKALVEKLVRALLQRDIGNISLFADSQVVDFYQNLGFEADPEGIKGMFWYPK
;
A
#
# COMPACT_ATOMS: atom_id res chain seq x y z
N MET A 1 -9.35 9.43 -0.98
CA MET A 1 -8.20 9.98 -1.70
C MET A 1 -8.06 11.42 -1.26
N LEU A 2 -7.05 11.72 -0.47
CA LEU A 2 -6.80 13.06 0.05
C LEU A 2 -5.79 13.71 -0.87
N LEU A 3 -6.19 14.89 -1.36
CA LEU A 3 -5.46 15.81 -2.22
C LEU A 3 -3.97 15.83 -1.86
N ILE A 4 -3.11 15.66 -2.86
CA ILE A 4 -1.70 16.06 -2.78
C ILE A 4 -1.67 17.57 -3.09
N PRO A 5 -1.39 18.48 -2.14
CA PRO A 5 -1.04 19.84 -2.50
C PRO A 5 0.47 19.89 -2.77
N ILE A 6 0.86 20.15 -4.02
CA ILE A 6 2.24 20.58 -4.30
C ILE A 6 2.27 22.10 -4.20
N SER A 7 3.21 22.61 -3.41
CA SER A 7 3.47 24.03 -3.21
C SER A 7 4.09 24.64 -4.48
N SER A 8 3.33 25.51 -5.17
CA SER A 8 3.89 26.45 -6.15
C SER A 8 4.15 27.79 -5.47
N SER A 9 5.41 28.21 -5.41
CA SER A 9 5.80 29.55 -5.00
C SER A 9 5.48 30.58 -6.09
N SER A 10 4.65 31.59 -5.80
CA SER A 10 4.99 33.02 -5.92
C SER A 10 3.79 33.99 -5.90
N SER A 11 4.06 35.11 -5.21
CA SER A 11 3.45 36.44 -5.26
C SER A 11 2.03 36.71 -4.71
N SER A 12 2.05 37.56 -3.70
CA SER A 12 1.01 38.24 -2.93
C SER A 12 0.18 39.27 -3.69
N SER A 13 -1.12 39.35 -3.39
CA SER A 13 -1.87 40.61 -3.34
C SER A 13 -3.12 40.53 -2.45
N ILE A 14 -3.00 41.10 -1.26
CA ILE A 14 -3.92 41.98 -0.50
C ILE A 14 -5.44 41.74 -0.60
N SER A 15 -6.05 41.50 0.57
CA SER A 15 -7.49 41.41 0.87
C SER A 15 -8.17 42.79 1.05
N PRO A 16 -9.51 42.86 1.21
CA PRO A 16 -10.08 42.83 2.57
C PRO A 16 -11.44 42.08 2.72
N PRO A 17 -11.91 41.83 3.97
CA PRO A 17 -13.14 41.09 4.32
C PRO A 17 -14.19 42.05 4.95
N PRO A 18 -15.19 41.62 5.78
CA PRO A 18 -15.88 40.32 5.97
C PRO A 18 -17.43 40.44 5.89
N ASN A 19 -18.16 39.33 6.01
CA ASN A 19 -19.49 39.36 6.63
C ASN A 19 -19.74 38.09 7.48
N SER A 20 -20.41 38.32 8.60
CA SER A 20 -20.40 37.51 9.82
C SER A 20 -21.74 36.85 10.14
N TYR A 21 -21.65 35.80 10.98
CA TYR A 21 -22.67 35.17 11.87
C TYR A 21 -23.50 33.99 11.34
N PRO A 22 -24.03 33.12 12.23
CA PRO A 22 -23.52 32.71 13.55
C PRO A 22 -23.41 31.18 13.75
N SER A 23 -22.58 30.86 14.74
CA SER A 23 -22.45 29.60 15.48
C SER A 23 -23.73 29.20 16.22
N ASN A 24 -24.13 27.93 16.10
CA ASN A 24 -25.04 27.28 17.04
C ASN A 24 -24.34 26.11 17.73
N HIS A 25 -24.16 26.26 19.03
CA HIS A 25 -23.83 25.20 19.96
C HIS A 25 -25.07 24.35 20.23
N HIS A 26 -24.99 23.03 20.02
CA HIS A 26 -25.80 22.09 20.78
C HIS A 26 -24.90 20.97 21.29
N SER A 27 -24.59 21.08 22.59
CA SER A 27 -24.15 20.00 23.44
C SER A 27 -25.29 18.98 23.53
N LEU A 28 -25.01 17.73 23.18
CA LEU A 28 -25.82 16.59 23.60
C LEU A 28 -24.88 15.55 24.20
N PHE A 29 -24.93 15.50 25.53
CA PHE A 29 -24.47 14.39 26.35
C PHE A 29 -25.16 13.11 25.90
N PHE A 30 -24.37 12.05 25.63
CA PHE A 30 -24.86 10.69 25.78
C PHE A 30 -23.88 9.86 26.59
N SER A 31 -24.48 9.33 27.65
CA SER A 31 -24.07 8.37 28.66
C SER A 31 -23.18 7.22 28.21
N ASN A 32 -22.25 6.88 29.12
CA ASN A 32 -21.53 5.62 29.21
C ASN A 32 -22.44 4.40 29.07
N LEU A 33 -22.11 3.52 28.13
CA LEU A 33 -22.51 2.12 28.14
C LEU A 33 -21.27 1.26 27.91
N THR A 34 -20.74 0.75 29.02
CA THR A 34 -19.79 -0.34 29.09
C THR A 34 -20.50 -1.64 28.72
N PHE A 35 -20.04 -2.33 27.68
CA PHE A 35 -20.35 -3.74 27.46
C PHE A 35 -19.07 -4.53 27.13
N PRO A 36 -18.99 -5.80 27.55
CA PRO A 36 -17.74 -6.53 27.64
C PRO A 36 -17.20 -6.99 26.28
N ILE A 37 -15.87 -6.99 26.19
CA ILE A 37 -15.06 -7.50 25.09
C ILE A 37 -15.27 -9.02 25.00
N GLN A 38 -15.82 -9.48 23.88
CA GLN A 38 -15.84 -10.90 23.53
C GLN A 38 -14.81 -11.13 22.42
N HIS A 39 -13.75 -11.88 22.74
CA HIS A 39 -12.76 -12.35 21.76
C HIS A 39 -13.45 -13.34 20.81
N GLY A 40 -13.72 -12.91 19.58
CA GLY A 40 -14.22 -13.76 18.51
C GLY A 40 -13.26 -13.72 17.33
N SER A 41 -12.30 -14.64 17.28
CA SER A 41 -11.53 -14.90 16.05
C SER A 41 -12.44 -15.59 15.05
N ARG A 42 -12.88 -14.86 14.02
CA ARG A 42 -13.62 -15.44 12.90
C ARG A 42 -12.60 -15.91 11.85
N LYS A 43 -12.29 -17.21 11.85
CA LYS A 43 -11.59 -17.86 10.73
C LYS A 43 -12.58 -17.98 9.57
N LEU A 44 -12.34 -17.24 8.48
CA LEU A 44 -13.10 -17.34 7.24
C LEU A 44 -12.31 -18.24 6.27
N LYS A 45 -12.90 -19.37 5.90
CA LYS A 45 -12.32 -20.34 4.96
C LYS A 45 -12.38 -19.75 3.55
N THR A 46 -11.23 -19.68 2.87
CA THR A 46 -11.13 -19.33 1.44
C THR A 46 -10.49 -20.52 0.72
N LEU A 47 -11.15 -21.01 -0.33
CA LEU A 47 -10.65 -22.07 -1.20
C LEU A 47 -9.78 -21.40 -2.27
N ARG A 48 -8.51 -21.82 -2.35
CA ARG A 48 -7.54 -21.33 -3.34
C ARG A 48 -7.39 -22.40 -4.43
N LEU A 49 -7.82 -22.10 -5.66
CA LEU A 49 -7.44 -22.90 -6.83
C LEU A 49 -6.15 -22.32 -7.40
N ARG A 50 -5.04 -23.03 -7.26
CA ARG A 50 -3.75 -22.53 -7.74
C ARG A 50 -3.60 -22.69 -9.26
N ALA A 51 -3.15 -21.60 -9.88
CA ALA A 51 -2.39 -21.44 -11.12
C ALA A 51 -1.90 -22.71 -11.84
N ASN A 52 -2.72 -23.23 -12.77
CA ASN A 52 -2.25 -24.02 -13.92
C ASN A 52 -2.65 -23.38 -15.28
N PHE A 53 -3.35 -22.24 -15.26
CA PHE A 53 -3.83 -21.59 -16.48
C PHE A 53 -2.73 -20.81 -17.22
N TRP A 54 -1.78 -20.20 -16.48
CA TRP A 54 -0.76 -19.31 -17.06
C TRP A 54 0.40 -20.02 -17.77
N GLU A 55 0.59 -21.34 -17.64
CA GLU A 55 1.52 -22.10 -18.50
C GLU A 55 0.93 -22.40 -19.88
N SER A 56 -0.39 -22.55 -20.00
CA SER A 56 -1.05 -22.85 -21.28
C SER A 56 -1.01 -21.70 -22.28
N ILE A 57 -0.96 -20.44 -21.82
CA ILE A 57 -0.95 -19.28 -22.72
C ILE A 57 0.44 -19.07 -23.39
N ARG A 58 1.51 -19.64 -22.81
CA ARG A 58 2.85 -19.59 -23.41
C ARG A 58 3.13 -20.72 -24.42
N SER A 59 2.26 -21.72 -24.52
CA SER A 59 2.47 -22.88 -25.38
C SER A 59 1.45 -22.96 -26.51
N GLY A 60 1.86 -22.54 -27.71
CA GLY A 60 1.52 -23.27 -28.93
C GLY A 60 0.08 -23.20 -29.46
N PHE A 61 -0.11 -22.29 -30.41
CA PHE A 61 -1.18 -22.28 -31.41
C PHE A 61 -1.18 -23.58 -32.24
N VAL A 62 -2.10 -24.53 -32.03
CA VAL A 62 -2.44 -25.61 -33.01
C VAL A 62 -3.94 -25.98 -32.95
N LYS A 63 -4.54 -26.05 -34.14
CA LYS A 63 -5.93 -26.39 -34.50
C LYS A 63 -6.41 -27.80 -34.09
N ASN A 64 -7.69 -27.92 -33.65
CA ASN A 64 -8.83 -28.64 -34.28
C ASN A 64 -9.80 -29.40 -33.33
N ASN A 65 -11.11 -29.12 -33.54
CA ASN A 65 -12.35 -29.92 -33.51
C ASN A 65 -12.83 -30.78 -32.31
N ASN A 66 -14.06 -30.43 -31.88
CA ASN A 66 -15.22 -31.22 -31.41
C ASN A 66 -15.05 -32.36 -30.39
N SER A 67 -15.61 -32.18 -29.19
CA SER A 67 -16.67 -33.03 -28.64
C SER A 67 -17.22 -32.44 -27.33
N THR A 68 -18.52 -32.16 -27.27
CA THR A 68 -19.25 -31.86 -26.02
C THR A 68 -19.24 -33.08 -25.11
N GLN A 69 -18.49 -33.02 -24.01
CA GLN A 69 -18.57 -34.00 -22.92
C GLN A 69 -19.01 -33.28 -21.64
N LEU A 70 -20.19 -33.66 -21.17
CA LEU A 70 -20.72 -33.29 -19.85
C LEU A 70 -19.80 -33.90 -18.80
N VAL A 71 -19.07 -33.08 -18.04
CA VAL A 71 -18.19 -33.54 -16.95
C VAL A 71 -18.98 -33.44 -15.65
N GLU A 72 -19.22 -34.60 -15.02
CA GLU A 72 -19.75 -34.69 -13.66
C GLU A 72 -18.73 -34.11 -12.65
N PRO A 73 -19.18 -33.46 -11.56
CA PRO A 73 -18.27 -32.87 -10.59
C PRO A 73 -17.49 -33.98 -9.88
N PRO A 74 -16.16 -33.86 -9.73
CA PRO A 74 -15.38 -34.86 -9.04
C PRO A 74 -15.79 -34.91 -7.56
N SER A 75 -15.97 -36.14 -7.10
CA SER A 75 -16.24 -36.53 -5.73
C SER A 75 -15.20 -35.96 -4.75
N ILE A 76 -15.75 -35.40 -3.66
CA ILE A 76 -15.14 -34.93 -2.40
C ILE A 76 -13.71 -35.44 -2.22
N VAL A 77 -12.76 -34.57 -2.55
CA VAL A 77 -11.36 -34.72 -2.16
C VAL A 77 -11.26 -34.32 -0.69
N ASN A 78 -10.58 -35.15 0.10
CA ASN A 78 -10.34 -34.93 1.52
C ASN A 78 -9.91 -33.49 1.80
N ASP A 79 -10.53 -32.89 2.82
CA ASP A 79 -10.11 -31.63 3.43
C ASP A 79 -8.74 -31.84 4.11
N GLU A 80 -7.68 -31.97 3.31
CA GLU A 80 -6.35 -31.59 3.78
C GLU A 80 -6.43 -30.07 3.94
N GLU A 81 -6.52 -29.60 5.18
CA GLU A 81 -6.38 -28.20 5.52
C GLU A 81 -5.01 -27.76 4.98
N GLU A 82 -5.00 -27.19 3.76
CA GLU A 82 -3.84 -26.48 3.23
C GLU A 82 -3.59 -25.34 4.20
N GLU A 83 -2.71 -25.58 5.17
CA GLU A 83 -2.19 -24.56 6.07
C GLU A 83 -1.61 -23.47 5.16
N THR A 84 -2.37 -22.39 4.97
CA THR A 84 -1.93 -21.28 4.16
C THR A 84 -0.77 -20.66 4.93
N GLU A 85 0.47 -21.00 4.54
CA GLU A 85 1.63 -20.41 5.19
C GLU A 85 1.47 -18.89 5.20
N PRO A 86 1.65 -18.25 6.36
CA PRO A 86 1.56 -16.80 6.45
C PRO A 86 2.61 -16.22 5.51
N LEU A 87 2.15 -15.52 4.47
CA LEU A 87 3.03 -14.86 3.50
C LEU A 87 3.88 -13.83 4.26
N LEU A 88 5.11 -14.22 4.59
CA LEU A 88 6.05 -13.35 5.28
C LEU A 88 6.32 -12.10 4.43
N PRO A 89 6.57 -10.94 5.08
CA PRO A 89 7.01 -9.74 4.38
C PRO A 89 8.23 -10.04 3.51
N VAL A 90 8.18 -9.59 2.25
CA VAL A 90 9.34 -9.64 1.35
C VAL A 90 10.12 -8.35 1.54
N GLU A 91 11.33 -8.44 2.06
CA GLU A 91 12.25 -7.32 2.27
C GLU A 91 13.52 -7.49 1.40
N PHE A 92 13.92 -6.45 0.67
CA PHE A 92 15.17 -6.45 -0.10
C PHE A 92 15.62 -5.02 -0.46
N THR A 93 16.92 -4.85 -0.71
CA THR A 93 17.51 -3.58 -1.14
C THR A 93 17.14 -3.29 -2.60
N LEU A 94 16.49 -2.14 -2.84
CA LEU A 94 16.17 -1.64 -4.18
C LEU A 94 17.33 -0.88 -4.81
N VAL A 95 17.99 -0.04 -4.01
CA VAL A 95 19.05 0.87 -4.46
C VAL A 95 20.09 0.97 -3.36
N GLU A 96 21.36 0.96 -3.76
CA GLU A 96 22.50 1.27 -2.90
C GLU A 96 23.20 2.50 -3.46
N ARG A 97 23.50 3.49 -2.61
CA ARG A 97 24.16 4.74 -2.98
C ARG A 97 25.37 4.98 -2.10
N ASN A 98 26.53 5.13 -2.75
CA ASN A 98 27.75 5.55 -2.07
C ASN A 98 27.75 7.07 -1.92
N LEU A 99 27.93 7.55 -0.69
CA LEU A 99 28.05 8.97 -0.33
C LEU A 99 29.52 9.37 -0.19
N GLU A 100 29.78 10.68 -0.22
CA GLU A 100 31.15 11.24 -0.31
C GLU A 100 32.06 10.87 0.88
N ASP A 101 31.48 10.61 2.06
CA ASP A 101 32.21 10.26 3.29
C ASP A 101 32.47 8.75 3.48
N GLY A 102 32.27 7.93 2.44
CA GLY A 102 32.33 6.46 2.55
C GLY A 102 31.12 5.85 3.26
N LEU A 103 30.09 6.66 3.52
CA LEU A 103 28.78 6.19 3.97
C LEU A 103 28.04 5.57 2.78
N VAL A 104 27.32 4.49 3.05
CA VAL A 104 26.46 3.82 2.07
C VAL A 104 25.02 3.99 2.52
N GLU A 105 24.18 4.54 1.64
CA GLU A 105 22.74 4.57 1.85
C GLU A 105 22.08 3.44 1.07
N GLU A 106 21.32 2.61 1.77
CA GLU A 106 20.47 1.59 1.17
C GLU A 106 19.00 2.01 1.24
N ILE A 107 18.32 1.90 0.10
CA ILE A 107 16.86 2.00 0.04
C ILE A 107 16.29 0.60 0.02
N ILE A 108 15.59 0.25 1.09
CA ILE A 108 15.02 -1.07 1.31
C ILE A 108 13.52 -1.02 1.00
N PHE A 109 13.06 -1.94 0.16
CA PHE A 109 11.64 -2.21 -0.01
C PHE A 109 11.18 -3.28 0.97
N SER A 110 9.99 -3.10 1.54
CA SER A 110 9.28 -4.18 2.23
C SER A 110 7.81 -4.27 1.79
N SER A 111 7.29 -5.47 1.53
CA SER A 111 5.87 -5.72 1.20
C SER A 111 4.98 -5.98 2.43
N GLY A 112 5.51 -5.77 3.63
CA GLY A 112 4.81 -5.95 4.89
C GLY A 112 5.66 -5.49 6.08
N GLY A 113 5.08 -5.49 7.27
CA GLY A 113 5.77 -5.03 8.48
C GLY A 113 4.94 -4.03 9.25
N GLU A 114 5.29 -3.86 10.52
CA GLU A 114 4.68 -2.84 11.36
C GLU A 114 5.21 -1.47 10.94
N ILE A 115 4.29 -0.52 10.76
CA ILE A 115 4.62 0.87 10.45
C ILE A 115 4.26 1.69 11.67
N ASP A 116 5.25 2.42 12.19
CA ASP A 116 4.99 3.40 13.22
C ASP A 116 4.11 4.53 12.65
N VAL A 117 2.99 4.81 13.33
CA VAL A 117 2.02 5.82 12.90
C VAL A 117 2.58 7.24 12.98
N TYR A 118 3.56 7.49 13.83
CA TYR A 118 4.27 8.76 13.94
C TYR A 118 5.22 8.97 12.76
N ASP A 119 5.96 7.94 12.34
CA ASP A 119 6.81 8.00 11.15
C ASP A 119 5.98 8.25 9.89
N LEU A 120 4.86 7.52 9.76
CA LEU A 120 3.92 7.75 8.68
C LEU A 120 3.31 9.15 8.73
N GLN A 121 2.97 9.67 9.90
CA GLN A 121 2.48 11.04 10.02
C GLN A 121 3.55 12.05 9.62
N GLY A 122 4.82 11.84 9.99
CA GLY A 122 5.94 12.68 9.58
C GLY A 122 6.13 12.67 8.06
N LEU A 123 6.00 11.51 7.42
CA LEU A 123 6.02 11.39 5.96
C LEU A 123 4.82 12.10 5.31
N CYS A 124 3.62 11.95 5.87
CA CYS A 124 2.41 12.66 5.41
C CYS A 124 2.59 14.19 5.49
N ASP A 125 3.15 14.69 6.59
CA ASP A 125 3.40 16.12 6.79
C ASP A 125 4.35 16.67 5.70
N LYS A 126 5.41 15.92 5.35
CA LYS A 126 6.37 16.32 4.29
C LYS A 126 5.73 16.43 2.90
N VAL A 127 4.78 15.56 2.57
CA VAL A 127 4.07 15.61 1.28
C VAL A 127 2.85 16.55 1.31
N GLY A 128 2.66 17.31 2.39
CA GLY A 128 1.59 18.28 2.54
C GLY A 128 0.21 17.69 2.81
N TRP A 129 0.13 16.42 3.23
CA TRP A 129 -1.15 15.78 3.53
C TRP A 129 -1.70 16.25 4.88
N PRO A 130 -3.02 16.47 4.99
CA PRO A 130 -3.61 16.86 6.26
C PRO A 130 -3.48 15.73 7.29
N ARG A 131 -3.18 16.10 8.54
CA ARG A 131 -3.12 15.14 9.64
C ARG A 131 -4.46 14.46 9.87
N ARG A 132 -4.38 13.17 10.19
CA ARG A 132 -5.53 12.31 10.46
C ARG A 132 -5.44 11.83 11.92
N PRO A 133 -6.57 11.56 12.61
CA PRO A 133 -6.52 10.97 13.94
C PRO A 133 -5.70 9.66 13.94
N LEU A 134 -4.63 9.60 14.73
CA LEU A 134 -3.67 8.48 14.72
C LEU A 134 -4.33 7.11 14.96
N VAL A 135 -5.35 7.05 15.83
CA VAL A 135 -6.11 5.82 16.09
C VAL A 135 -6.81 5.32 14.82
N LYS A 136 -7.35 6.22 14.01
CA LYS A 136 -7.98 5.85 12.72
C LYS A 136 -6.94 5.46 11.68
N LEU A 137 -5.78 6.11 11.69
CA LEU A 137 -4.66 5.75 10.81
C LEU A 137 -4.14 4.35 11.12
N ALA A 138 -3.89 4.04 12.40
CA ALA A 138 -3.52 2.71 12.87
C ALA A 138 -4.53 1.65 12.45
N ALA A 139 -5.83 1.93 12.63
CA ALA A 139 -6.89 1.03 12.20
C ALA A 139 -6.89 0.83 10.66
N ALA A 140 -6.68 1.89 9.87
CA ALA A 140 -6.60 1.77 8.42
C ALA A 140 -5.41 0.92 7.96
N LEU A 141 -4.25 1.06 8.60
CA LEU A 141 -3.07 0.22 8.33
C LEU A 141 -3.35 -1.24 8.67
N LYS A 142 -3.86 -1.51 9.87
CA LYS A 142 -4.17 -2.86 10.35
C LYS A 142 -5.17 -3.60 9.45
N ASN A 143 -6.14 -2.88 8.89
CA ASN A 143 -7.18 -3.44 8.01
C ASN A 143 -6.83 -3.31 6.52
N SER A 144 -5.61 -2.91 6.17
CA SER A 144 -5.14 -2.94 4.79
C SER A 144 -4.62 -4.33 4.46
N TYR A 145 -4.95 -4.81 3.28
CA TYR A 145 -4.51 -6.12 2.81
C TYR A 145 -3.00 -6.17 2.58
N MET A 146 -2.45 -5.06 2.10
CA MET A 146 -1.01 -4.91 1.89
C MET A 146 -0.59 -3.47 2.15
N VAL A 147 0.53 -3.31 2.84
CA VAL A 147 1.23 -2.03 2.95
C VAL A 147 2.67 -2.28 2.56
N ALA A 148 3.09 -1.64 1.48
CA ALA A 148 4.46 -1.65 1.00
C ALA A 148 5.18 -0.38 1.46
N THR A 149 6.45 -0.49 1.83
CA THR A 149 7.25 0.62 2.37
C THR A 149 8.60 0.71 1.70
N LEU A 150 9.16 1.93 1.74
CA LEU A 150 10.55 2.21 1.42
C LEU A 150 11.22 2.79 2.66
N HIS A 151 12.34 2.21 3.06
CA HIS A 151 13.16 2.71 4.16
C HIS A 151 14.56 3.08 3.67
N SER A 152 15.06 4.23 4.08
CA SER A 152 16.47 4.59 3.94
C SER A 152 17.23 4.08 5.17
N VAL A 153 18.37 3.44 4.94
CA VAL A 153 19.28 2.95 5.97
C VAL A 153 20.69 3.42 5.64
N MET A 154 21.30 4.13 6.58
CA MET A 154 22.70 4.57 6.46
C MET A 154 23.62 3.55 7.12
N LYS A 155 24.66 3.13 6.39
CA LYS A 155 25.71 2.23 6.86
C LYS A 155 27.06 2.93 6.75
N SER A 156 27.91 2.76 7.76
CA SER A 156 29.32 3.14 7.62
C SER A 156 30.10 1.98 7.01
N SER A 157 31.07 2.27 6.13
CA SER A 157 31.97 1.25 5.56
C SER A 157 32.80 0.49 6.62
N SER A 158 32.79 0.95 7.88
CA SER A 158 33.45 0.31 9.02
C SER A 158 32.56 -0.63 9.83
N ASP A 159 31.24 -0.67 9.59
CA ASP A 159 30.31 -1.54 10.34
C ASP A 159 30.32 -3.00 9.86
N SER A 160 31.08 -3.33 8.81
CA SER A 160 31.10 -4.67 8.22
C SER A 160 32.02 -5.68 8.91
N ASP A 161 32.69 -5.33 10.03
CA ASP A 161 33.67 -6.23 10.66
C ASP A 161 33.67 -6.30 12.20
N SER A 162 32.66 -5.75 12.89
CA SER A 162 32.54 -5.94 14.35
C SER A 162 31.69 -7.15 14.71
N SER A 163 32.17 -8.35 14.35
CA SER A 163 31.84 -9.58 15.08
C SER A 163 32.81 -9.71 16.26
N GLU A 164 32.71 -8.87 17.29
CA GLU A 164 33.37 -9.16 18.57
C GLU A 164 32.78 -8.31 19.72
N GLY A 165 31.93 -8.97 20.52
CA GLY A 165 31.77 -8.72 21.97
C GLY A 165 31.30 -7.34 22.44
N GLY A 166 29.99 -7.11 22.45
CA GLY A 166 29.37 -6.05 23.26
C GLY A 166 27.85 -6.04 23.13
N ASP A 167 27.14 -6.22 24.25
CA ASP A 167 25.66 -6.33 24.37
C ASP A 167 24.92 -5.01 24.07
N GLY A 168 25.14 -4.44 22.89
CA GLY A 168 24.45 -3.25 22.41
C GLY A 168 24.31 -3.31 20.91
N GLU A 169 23.32 -4.06 20.42
CA GLU A 169 22.86 -3.97 19.03
C GLU A 169 22.53 -2.51 18.72
N LYS A 170 23.44 -1.79 18.05
CA LYS A 170 23.08 -0.53 17.39
C LYS A 170 22.12 -0.90 16.28
N GLN A 171 20.83 -0.88 16.56
CA GLN A 171 19.79 -0.96 15.53
C GLN A 171 20.04 0.17 14.56
N GLN A 172 20.42 -0.17 13.33
CA GLN A 172 20.53 0.80 12.24
C GLN A 172 19.17 1.49 12.09
N GLU A 173 19.16 2.80 12.21
CA GLU A 173 17.94 3.60 12.17
C GLU A 173 17.35 3.54 10.76
N LYS A 174 16.18 2.88 10.64
CA LYS A 174 15.42 2.81 9.38
C LYS A 174 14.51 4.02 9.27
N LYS A 175 14.77 4.91 8.31
CA LYS A 175 13.92 6.09 8.05
C LYS A 175 12.86 5.74 7.01
N LEU A 176 11.57 5.85 7.34
CA LEU A 176 10.48 5.68 6.37
C LEU A 176 10.50 6.82 5.34
N ILE A 177 10.74 6.49 4.07
CA ILE A 177 10.84 7.45 2.95
C ILE A 177 9.78 7.23 1.88
N GLY A 178 8.96 6.19 1.99
CA GLY A 178 7.87 5.95 1.04
C GLY A 178 6.91 4.86 1.52
N MET A 179 5.67 4.94 1.06
CA MET A 179 4.65 3.94 1.37
C MET A 179 3.61 3.84 0.26
N ALA A 180 3.13 2.63 0.01
CA ALA A 180 1.95 2.36 -0.79
C ALA A 180 1.00 1.41 -0.03
N ARG A 181 -0.30 1.69 -0.02
CA ARG A 181 -1.29 0.94 0.77
C ARG A 181 -2.47 0.50 -0.08
N ALA A 182 -2.86 -0.77 0.03
CA ALA A 182 -3.99 -1.34 -0.69
C ALA A 182 -4.95 -2.10 0.25
N THR A 183 -6.26 -1.94 0.02
CA THR A 183 -7.30 -2.82 0.57
C THR A 183 -7.68 -3.88 -0.46
N SER A 184 -8.24 -5.00 -0.02
CA SER A 184 -8.71 -6.05 -0.92
C SER A 184 -9.88 -6.81 -0.30
N ASP A 185 -10.68 -7.47 -1.14
CA ASP A 185 -11.62 -8.52 -0.74
C ASP A 185 -10.93 -9.89 -0.53
N HIS A 186 -9.60 -9.95 -0.63
CA HIS A 186 -8.75 -11.12 -0.50
C HIS A 186 -8.93 -12.18 -1.60
N ALA A 187 -9.63 -11.85 -2.69
CA ALA A 187 -9.90 -12.77 -3.77
C ALA A 187 -9.71 -12.12 -5.14
N PHE A 188 -10.52 -11.12 -5.48
CA PHE A 188 -10.62 -10.62 -6.85
C PHE A 188 -10.10 -9.20 -6.98
N ASN A 189 -10.42 -8.36 -5.99
CA ASN A 189 -10.30 -6.92 -6.11
C ASN A 189 -9.31 -6.36 -5.10
N ALA A 190 -8.48 -5.43 -5.54
CA ALA A 190 -7.73 -4.53 -4.67
C ALA A 190 -7.87 -3.08 -5.12
N THR A 191 -7.80 -2.16 -4.17
CA THR A 191 -7.75 -0.72 -4.41
C THR A 191 -6.55 -0.13 -3.70
N ILE A 192 -5.67 0.50 -4.47
CA ILE A 192 -4.53 1.27 -3.95
C ILE A 192 -5.05 2.65 -3.54
N TRP A 193 -4.84 3.01 -2.27
CA TRP A 193 -5.40 4.23 -1.67
C TRP A 193 -4.38 5.33 -1.49
N ASP A 194 -3.25 4.99 -0.85
CA ASP A 194 -2.22 5.94 -0.49
C ASP A 194 -0.94 5.50 -1.20
N VAL A 195 -0.31 6.41 -1.95
CA VAL A 195 1.03 6.25 -2.53
C VAL A 195 1.76 7.56 -2.28
N LEU A 196 2.84 7.51 -1.51
CA LEU A 196 3.61 8.69 -1.16
C LEU A 196 5.10 8.35 -1.05
N VAL A 197 5.94 9.29 -1.47
CA VAL A 197 7.40 9.24 -1.38
C VAL A 197 7.87 10.58 -0.82
N ASP A 198 8.81 10.53 0.11
CA ASP A 198 9.45 11.70 0.71
C ASP A 198 9.95 12.63 -0.42
N PRO A 199 9.63 13.94 -0.39
CA PRO A 199 10.05 14.89 -1.43
C PRO A 199 11.55 14.84 -1.76
N GLU A 200 12.42 14.58 -0.78
CA GLU A 200 13.87 14.46 -0.98
C GLU A 200 14.25 13.24 -1.86
N TYR A 201 13.33 12.28 -2.00
CA TYR A 201 13.51 11.01 -2.69
C TYR A 201 12.67 10.92 -3.97
N GLN A 202 11.94 11.97 -4.33
CA GLN A 202 11.18 12.05 -5.57
C GLN A 202 12.08 12.28 -6.79
N GLY A 203 11.57 12.01 -7.99
CA GLY A 203 12.32 12.13 -9.26
C GLY A 203 13.33 11.01 -9.51
N GLN A 204 13.50 10.07 -8.58
CA GLN A 204 14.51 8.99 -8.64
C GLN A 204 13.91 7.62 -9.04
N GLY A 205 12.66 7.60 -9.52
CA GLY A 205 11.97 6.37 -9.93
C GLY A 205 11.43 5.50 -8.78
N LEU A 206 11.60 5.92 -7.52
CA LEU A 206 11.17 5.15 -6.35
C LEU A 206 9.65 4.94 -6.27
N GLY A 207 8.85 5.95 -6.62
CA GLY A 207 7.39 5.82 -6.67
C GLY A 207 6.95 4.76 -7.69
N LYS A 208 7.61 4.72 -8.85
CA LYS A 208 7.39 3.69 -9.88
C LYS A 208 7.75 2.30 -9.34
N ALA A 209 8.95 2.15 -8.77
CA ALA A 209 9.39 0.88 -8.20
C ALA A 209 8.44 0.38 -7.10
N LEU A 210 8.00 1.27 -6.21
CA LEU A 210 7.07 0.95 -5.13
C LEU A 210 5.73 0.42 -5.65
N VAL A 211 5.12 1.12 -6.61
CA VAL A 211 3.84 0.70 -7.21
C VAL A 211 3.99 -0.60 -8.00
N GLU A 212 5.04 -0.75 -8.81
CA GLU A 212 5.29 -1.99 -9.57
C GLU A 212 5.44 -3.21 -8.65
N LYS A 213 6.16 -3.06 -7.54
CA LYS A 213 6.36 -4.15 -6.58
C LYS A 213 5.07 -4.47 -5.83
N LEU A 214 4.28 -3.46 -5.44
CA LEU A 214 2.95 -3.65 -4.86
C LEU A 214 2.02 -4.41 -5.82
N VAL A 215 1.94 -3.99 -7.08
CA VAL A 215 1.12 -4.66 -8.11
C VAL A 215 1.57 -6.11 -8.31
N ARG A 216 2.88 -6.37 -8.43
CA ARG A 216 3.40 -7.73 -8.53
C ARG A 216 3.02 -8.59 -7.33
N ALA A 217 3.12 -8.05 -6.12
CA ALA A 217 2.76 -8.77 -4.90
C ALA A 217 1.26 -9.08 -4.82
N LEU A 218 0.39 -8.17 -5.28
CA LEU A 218 -1.06 -8.42 -5.40
C LEU A 218 -1.36 -9.52 -6.43
N LEU A 219 -0.73 -9.46 -7.61
CA LEU A 219 -0.89 -10.46 -8.67
C LEU A 219 -0.40 -11.86 -8.23
N GLN A 220 0.69 -11.94 -7.48
CA GLN A 220 1.19 -13.21 -6.89
C GLN A 220 0.21 -13.82 -5.89
N ARG A 221 -0.67 -12.99 -5.31
CA ARG A 221 -1.76 -13.42 -4.43
C ARG A 221 -3.07 -13.64 -5.18
N ASP A 222 -3.01 -13.75 -6.51
CA ASP A 222 -4.13 -14.03 -7.42
C ASP A 222 -5.21 -12.93 -7.49
N ILE A 223 -4.84 -11.70 -7.10
CA ILE A 223 -5.72 -10.53 -7.23
C ILE A 223 -5.54 -9.92 -8.62
N GLY A 224 -6.50 -10.19 -9.51
CA GLY A 224 -6.46 -9.75 -10.91
C GLY A 224 -6.99 -8.34 -11.17
N ASN A 225 -7.91 -7.84 -10.35
CA ASN A 225 -8.51 -6.51 -10.54
C ASN A 225 -7.92 -5.50 -9.55
N ILE A 226 -6.98 -4.67 -10.02
CA ILE A 226 -6.28 -3.68 -9.20
C ILE A 226 -6.66 -2.28 -9.66
N SER A 227 -7.32 -1.53 -8.78
CA SER A 227 -7.82 -0.18 -9.04
C SER A 227 -7.08 0.86 -8.22
N LEU A 228 -7.13 2.11 -8.66
CA LEU A 228 -6.70 3.27 -7.89
C LEU A 228 -7.51 4.49 -8.31
N PHE A 229 -7.43 5.55 -7.51
CA PHE A 229 -7.93 6.86 -7.88
C PHE A 229 -6.72 7.79 -8.02
N ALA A 230 -6.63 8.51 -9.14
CA ALA A 230 -5.50 9.38 -9.48
C ALA A 230 -5.95 10.84 -9.59
N ASP A 231 -5.14 11.75 -9.05
CA ASP A 231 -5.34 13.19 -9.25
C ASP A 231 -4.92 13.50 -10.69
N SER A 232 -5.51 14.54 -11.29
CA SER A 232 -5.26 14.89 -12.71
C SER A 232 -3.77 15.02 -13.06
N GLN A 233 -2.94 15.47 -12.11
CA GLN A 233 -1.51 15.69 -12.29
C GLN A 233 -0.68 14.40 -12.35
N VAL A 234 -1.21 13.27 -11.86
CA VAL A 234 -0.48 11.99 -11.76
C VAL A 234 -1.09 10.89 -12.63
N VAL A 235 -2.08 11.21 -13.47
CA VAL A 235 -2.70 10.26 -14.40
C VAL A 235 -1.65 9.65 -15.33
N ASP A 236 -0.82 10.46 -15.98
CA ASP A 236 0.23 10.01 -16.91
C ASP A 236 1.26 9.11 -16.20
N PHE A 237 1.56 9.38 -14.93
CA PHE A 237 2.44 8.53 -14.13
C PHE A 237 1.88 7.11 -14.01
N TYR A 238 0.59 6.97 -13.68
CA TYR A 238 -0.06 5.65 -13.57
C TYR A 238 -0.32 5.00 -14.92
N GLN A 239 -0.60 5.76 -15.97
CA GLN A 239 -0.73 5.23 -17.33
C GLN A 239 0.58 4.60 -17.81
N ASN A 240 1.72 5.23 -17.53
CA ASN A 240 3.04 4.67 -17.82
C ASN A 240 3.36 3.38 -17.04
N LEU A 241 2.59 3.08 -16.00
CA LEU A 241 2.66 1.82 -15.23
C LEU A 241 1.65 0.76 -15.70
N GLY A 242 0.84 1.07 -16.72
CA GLY A 242 -0.17 0.17 -17.30
C GLY A 242 -1.57 0.32 -16.71
N PHE A 243 -1.84 1.35 -15.88
CA PHE A 243 -3.21 1.65 -15.47
C PHE A 243 -3.97 2.38 -16.57
N GLU A 244 -5.26 2.07 -16.73
CA GLU A 244 -6.14 2.74 -17.68
C GLU A 244 -7.21 3.54 -16.95
N ALA A 245 -7.47 4.75 -17.43
CA ALA A 245 -8.55 5.58 -16.91
C ALA A 245 -9.85 5.27 -17.66
N ASP A 246 -10.95 5.11 -16.91
CA ASP A 246 -12.28 4.82 -17.43
C ASP A 246 -12.35 3.65 -18.44
N PRO A 247 -11.79 2.46 -18.13
CA PRO A 247 -11.84 1.32 -19.03
C PRO A 247 -13.31 0.97 -19.33
N GLU A 248 -13.64 0.81 -20.62
CA GLU A 248 -15.00 0.53 -21.09
C GLU A 248 -16.05 1.58 -20.66
N GLY A 249 -15.62 2.78 -20.29
CA GLY A 249 -16.49 3.86 -19.82
C GLY A 249 -16.93 3.72 -18.36
N ILE A 250 -16.37 2.78 -17.58
CA ILE A 250 -16.60 2.65 -16.14
C ILE A 250 -16.17 3.95 -15.43
N LYS A 251 -16.98 4.43 -14.48
CA LYS A 251 -16.70 5.67 -13.74
C LYS A 251 -16.54 5.42 -12.24
N GLY A 252 -15.47 5.96 -11.67
CA GLY A 252 -15.32 6.11 -10.23
C GLY A 252 -16.32 7.16 -9.69
N MET A 253 -17.07 6.81 -8.65
CA MET A 253 -18.04 7.71 -8.03
C MET A 253 -17.78 7.88 -6.55
N PHE A 254 -17.99 9.09 -6.03
CA PHE A 254 -17.86 9.42 -4.62
C PHE A 254 -19.22 9.84 -4.06
N TRP A 255 -19.54 9.35 -2.86
CA TRP A 255 -20.77 9.70 -2.17
C TRP A 255 -20.50 10.85 -1.18
N TYR A 256 -21.38 11.85 -1.21
CA TYR A 256 -21.39 12.96 -0.26
C TYR A 256 -22.75 12.99 0.44
N PRO A 257 -22.78 12.93 1.79
CA PRO A 257 -24.03 13.11 2.52
C PRO A 257 -24.61 14.50 2.24
N LYS A 258 -25.92 14.58 2.05
CA LYS A 258 -26.67 15.84 1.94
C LYS A 258 -27.21 16.28 3.28
#